data_AF-A0A432Z427-F1
#
_entry.id   AF-A0A432Z427-F1
#
_cell.length_a   1.000
_cell.length_b   1.000
_cell.length_c   1.000
_cell.angle_alpha   90.00
_cell.angle_beta   90.00
_cell.angle_gamma   90.00
#
_symmetry.space_group_name_H-M   'P 1'
#
loop_
_entity.id
_entity.type
_entity.pdbx_description
1 polymer ?
#
loop_
_entity_poly.entity_id
_entity_poly.type
_entity_poly.pdbx_seq_one_letter_code
_entity_poly.pdbx_strand_id
1 'polypeptide(L)'
;MKMIKALFLLILMNSFTVQGYEGNLKSVYSVLEEFNLQAGTNEVNEQFVFTYAVRASNALSIDWSSGNKKDTSDELLRLWEGKSELNALDSIGLLKSTRFKVELAGYLGAGIDKCLVTYDKNVLRFFVVNYLEDRNARMRIAAIRNLGFVGNNQDIEYLSKVVKKQLEGWSQHAASSLDLIGTKESVGALIKLHDEVTDPALHDFMDSITSQYSNGVKLASSCNLSNN
;
A
#
# COMPACT_ATOMS: atom_id res chain seq x y z
N MET A 1 21.16 -5.55 -20.19
CA MET A 1 21.17 -4.30 -19.39
C MET A 1 19.74 -3.80 -19.12
N LYS A 2 18.89 -4.63 -18.49
CA LYS A 2 17.44 -4.37 -18.31
C LYS A 2 16.94 -4.48 -16.86
N MET A 3 17.80 -4.78 -15.89
CA MET A 3 17.41 -4.98 -14.48
C MET A 3 17.64 -3.75 -13.57
N ILE A 4 18.24 -2.67 -14.08
CA ILE A 4 18.61 -1.52 -13.24
C ILE A 4 17.50 -0.45 -13.14
N LYS A 5 16.51 -0.45 -14.04
CA LYS A 5 15.43 0.57 -14.03
C LYS A 5 14.30 0.27 -13.04
N ALA A 6 13.98 -0.99 -12.76
CA ALA A 6 13.00 -1.36 -11.72
C ALA A 6 13.54 -1.10 -10.30
N LEU A 7 14.85 -1.25 -10.11
CA LEU A 7 15.51 -0.92 -8.84
C LEU A 7 15.52 0.60 -8.61
N PHE A 8 15.64 1.41 -9.66
CA PHE A 8 15.62 2.87 -9.56
C PHE A 8 14.25 3.46 -9.18
N LEU A 9 13.14 2.80 -9.55
CA LEU A 9 11.80 3.23 -9.12
C LEU A 9 11.53 2.89 -7.64
N LEU A 10 12.16 1.82 -7.11
CA LEU A 10 12.13 1.49 -5.68
C LEU A 10 13.04 2.42 -4.85
N ILE A 11 14.13 2.90 -5.45
CA ILE A 11 15.10 3.81 -4.82
C ILE A 11 14.58 5.25 -4.73
N LEU A 12 13.77 5.72 -5.68
CA LEU A 12 13.13 7.05 -5.58
C LEU A 12 11.98 7.10 -4.56
N MET A 13 11.54 5.95 -4.02
CA MET A 13 10.67 5.87 -2.84
C MET A 13 11.42 5.60 -1.53
N ASN A 14 12.75 5.45 -1.54
CA ASN A 14 13.55 5.07 -0.38
C ASN A 14 14.92 5.76 -0.36
N SER A 15 14.96 7.02 0.05
CA SER A 15 16.19 7.60 0.60
C SER A 15 16.26 7.22 2.07
N PHE A 16 16.79 6.03 2.40
CA PHE A 16 17.49 5.65 3.64
C PHE A 16 17.55 4.11 3.73
N THR A 17 18.55 3.50 3.09
CA THR A 17 18.96 2.13 3.40
C THR A 17 19.72 2.14 4.72
N VAL A 18 19.13 1.59 5.79
CA VAL A 18 19.87 1.19 6.99
C VAL A 18 20.08 -0.32 6.91
N GLN A 19 21.30 -0.72 6.56
CA GLN A 19 21.76 -2.10 6.67
C GLN A 19 21.76 -2.52 8.16
N GLY A 20 21.18 -3.68 8.48
CA GLY A 20 21.58 -4.42 9.70
C GLY A 20 20.50 -4.91 10.67
N TYR A 21 19.20 -4.73 10.41
CA TYR A 21 18.16 -5.30 11.29
C TYR A 21 17.63 -6.62 10.74
N GLU A 22 18.05 -7.73 11.33
CA GLU A 22 17.41 -9.03 11.16
C GLU A 22 16.00 -8.98 11.76
N GLY A 23 14.99 -9.36 10.96
CA GLY A 23 13.58 -9.32 11.35
C GLY A 23 13.25 -10.32 12.43
N ASN A 24 13.12 -9.86 13.68
CA ASN A 24 12.49 -10.61 14.76
C ASN A 24 11.69 -9.65 15.66
N LEU A 25 10.77 -10.18 16.47
CA LEU A 25 9.94 -9.36 17.36
C LEU A 25 10.77 -8.47 18.31
N LYS A 26 11.93 -8.93 18.82
CA LYS A 26 12.83 -8.11 19.64
C LYS A 26 13.41 -6.90 18.89
N SER A 27 13.63 -6.98 17.58
CA SER A 27 14.06 -5.81 16.80
C SER A 27 12.92 -4.81 16.58
N VAL A 28 11.67 -5.27 16.56
CA VAL A 28 10.50 -4.38 16.60
C VAL A 28 10.42 -3.64 17.94
N TYR A 29 10.55 -4.35 19.07
CA TYR A 29 10.56 -3.73 20.41
C TYR A 29 11.70 -2.69 20.57
N SER A 30 12.91 -2.97 20.11
CA SER A 30 14.03 -2.02 20.20
C SER A 30 13.82 -0.78 19.33
N VAL A 31 13.22 -0.96 18.15
CA VAL A 31 12.87 0.15 17.26
C VAL A 31 11.80 1.04 17.91
N LEU A 32 10.81 0.45 18.59
CA LEU A 32 9.79 1.20 19.34
C LEU A 32 10.40 2.02 20.48
N GLU A 33 11.33 1.45 21.24
CA GLU A 33 12.02 2.14 22.32
C GLU A 33 12.91 3.28 21.80
N GLU A 34 13.71 3.04 20.76
CA GLU A 34 14.57 4.05 20.14
C GLU A 34 13.74 5.24 19.61
N PHE A 35 12.56 4.97 19.05
CA PHE A 35 11.65 6.01 18.55
C PHE A 35 10.86 6.73 19.63
N ASN A 36 10.44 6.05 20.71
CA ASN A 36 9.82 6.68 21.87
C ASN A 36 10.76 7.71 22.52
N LEU A 37 12.07 7.50 22.45
CA LEU A 37 13.08 8.43 22.95
C LEU A 37 13.29 9.66 22.04
N GLN A 38 13.00 9.55 20.73
CA GLN A 38 13.20 10.63 19.76
C GLN A 38 11.97 11.56 19.61
N ALA A 39 10.78 11.13 20.04
CA ALA A 39 9.51 11.86 19.88
C ALA A 39 9.31 13.09 20.81
N GLY A 40 10.38 13.65 21.39
CA GLY A 40 10.33 14.85 22.24
C GLY A 40 9.95 16.15 21.53
N THR A 41 9.50 16.10 20.27
CA THR A 41 9.08 17.28 19.48
C THR A 41 7.65 17.09 18.96
N ASN A 42 6.78 18.07 19.25
CA ASN A 42 5.32 18.03 19.11
C ASN A 42 4.76 18.00 17.67
N GLU A 43 5.53 17.59 16.66
CA GLU A 43 5.01 17.35 15.32
C GLU A 43 5.29 15.90 14.94
N VAL A 44 4.24 15.07 14.93
CA VAL A 44 4.30 13.73 14.34
C VAL A 44 4.56 13.92 12.84
N ASN A 45 5.84 13.99 12.49
CA ASN A 45 6.31 14.21 11.14
C ASN A 45 5.89 13.01 10.29
N GLU A 46 5.29 13.19 9.12
CA GLU A 46 4.79 12.05 8.33
C GLU A 46 5.89 11.14 7.81
N GLN A 47 7.11 11.67 7.71
CA GLN A 47 8.29 10.86 7.50
C GLN A 47 8.46 9.86 8.64
N PHE A 48 8.04 10.17 9.86
CA PHE A 48 7.99 9.28 11.02
C PHE A 48 6.94 8.18 10.84
N VAL A 49 5.70 8.48 10.45
CA VAL A 49 4.64 7.47 10.24
C VAL A 49 4.95 6.54 9.07
N PHE A 50 5.45 7.09 7.96
CA PHE A 50 5.85 6.32 6.78
C PHE A 50 7.12 5.49 7.07
N THR A 51 8.14 6.09 7.69
CA THR A 51 9.35 5.35 8.11
C THR A 51 9.01 4.30 9.14
N TYR A 52 8.06 4.55 10.04
CA TYR A 52 7.60 3.56 11.01
C TYR A 52 6.76 2.47 10.36
N ALA A 53 5.84 2.78 9.44
CA ALA A 53 5.09 1.76 8.71
C ALA A 53 6.01 0.93 7.81
N VAL A 54 6.98 1.55 7.14
CA VAL A 54 8.01 0.88 6.33
C VAL A 54 8.99 0.11 7.21
N ARG A 55 9.42 0.64 8.35
CA ARG A 55 10.34 -0.07 9.27
C ARG A 55 9.64 -1.13 10.10
N ALA A 56 8.38 -0.97 10.46
CA ALA A 56 7.54 -2.04 11.01
C ALA A 56 7.32 -3.09 9.93
N SER A 57 7.01 -2.71 8.69
CA SER A 57 6.93 -3.64 7.56
C SER A 57 8.27 -4.34 7.25
N ASN A 58 9.41 -3.65 7.43
CA ASN A 58 10.76 -4.18 7.21
C ASN A 58 11.26 -5.01 8.41
N ALA A 59 10.92 -4.64 9.65
CA ALA A 59 11.23 -5.39 10.87
C ALA A 59 10.31 -6.61 11.04
N LEU A 60 9.08 -6.54 10.50
CA LEU A 60 8.23 -7.69 10.20
C LEU A 60 8.66 -8.42 8.92
N SER A 61 9.76 -7.97 8.30
CA SER A 61 10.41 -8.56 7.12
C SER A 61 9.42 -9.08 6.08
N ILE A 62 8.85 -8.15 5.32
CA ILE A 62 8.37 -8.35 3.94
C ILE A 62 9.59 -8.64 3.03
N ASP A 63 10.44 -9.58 3.42
CA ASP A 63 11.05 -10.46 2.45
C ASP A 63 10.20 -11.72 2.46
N TRP A 64 9.32 -11.82 1.48
CA TRP A 64 8.50 -13.01 1.26
C TRP A 64 9.34 -14.22 0.85
N SER A 65 10.67 -14.16 0.96
CA SER A 65 11.59 -15.28 0.82
C SER A 65 11.98 -15.91 2.17
N SER A 66 11.83 -15.22 3.31
CA SER A 66 12.18 -15.77 4.63
C SER A 66 10.96 -16.41 5.34
N GLY A 67 11.21 -17.45 6.13
CA GLY A 67 10.26 -18.52 6.44
C GLY A 67 9.04 -18.21 7.32
N ASN A 68 8.69 -16.94 7.59
CA ASN A 68 7.62 -16.60 8.56
C ASN A 68 6.48 -15.70 8.05
N LYS A 69 6.01 -15.97 6.83
CA LYS A 69 4.91 -15.25 6.17
C LYS A 69 3.61 -15.19 6.98
N LYS A 70 3.30 -16.25 7.70
CA LYS A 70 2.05 -16.41 8.44
C LYS A 70 2.03 -15.56 9.71
N ASP A 71 3.10 -15.59 10.51
CA ASP A 71 3.12 -14.83 11.76
C ASP A 71 3.09 -13.32 11.52
N THR A 72 3.77 -12.82 10.48
CA THR A 72 3.70 -11.42 10.08
C THR A 72 2.28 -11.03 9.66
N SER A 73 1.61 -11.88 8.89
CA SER A 73 0.25 -11.64 8.40
C SER A 73 -0.77 -11.65 9.54
N ASP A 74 -0.62 -12.59 10.48
CA ASP A 74 -1.42 -12.67 11.70
C ASP A 74 -1.22 -11.43 12.58
N GLU A 75 0.02 -10.92 12.69
CA GLU A 75 0.30 -9.72 13.49
C GLU A 75 -0.27 -8.44 12.86
N LEU A 76 -0.21 -8.28 11.53
CA LEU A 76 -0.88 -7.18 10.84
C LEU A 76 -2.40 -7.22 11.07
N LEU A 77 -2.99 -8.42 11.07
CA LEU A 77 -4.41 -8.60 11.38
C LEU A 77 -4.71 -8.24 12.84
N ARG A 78 -3.88 -8.66 13.80
CA ARG A 78 -4.04 -8.27 15.21
C ARG A 78 -3.91 -6.76 15.41
N LEU A 79 -2.99 -6.09 14.70
CA LEU A 79 -2.88 -4.63 14.70
C LEU A 79 -4.15 -3.98 14.15
N TRP A 80 -4.72 -4.54 13.09
CA TRP A 80 -5.97 -4.06 12.50
C TRP A 80 -7.15 -4.21 13.46
N GLU A 81 -7.24 -5.34 14.16
CA GLU A 81 -8.29 -5.64 15.13
C GLU A 81 -8.08 -5.00 16.51
N GLY A 82 -6.94 -4.35 16.73
CA GLY A 82 -6.60 -3.77 18.03
C GLY A 82 -6.21 -4.81 19.10
N LYS A 83 -5.88 -6.03 18.69
CA LYS A 83 -5.51 -7.16 19.55
C LYS A 83 -4.00 -7.38 19.71
N SER A 84 -3.18 -6.63 18.95
CA SER A 84 -1.72 -6.69 19.06
C SER A 84 -1.24 -6.16 20.42
N GLU A 85 -0.27 -6.84 21.02
CA GLU A 85 0.42 -6.41 22.24
C GLU A 85 1.17 -5.08 22.02
N LEU A 86 1.57 -4.78 20.77
CA LEU A 86 2.23 -3.53 20.42
C LEU A 86 1.34 -2.31 20.67
N ASN A 87 0.01 -2.48 20.66
CA ASN A 87 -0.92 -1.40 21.00
C ASN A 87 -0.77 -0.91 22.45
N ALA A 88 -0.25 -1.76 23.35
CA ALA A 88 0.04 -1.37 24.72
C ALA A 88 1.32 -0.52 24.84
N LEU A 89 2.22 -0.64 23.86
CA LEU A 89 3.47 0.13 23.78
C LEU A 89 3.34 1.46 23.02
N ASP A 90 2.20 1.65 22.35
CA ASP A 90 1.91 2.84 21.57
C ASP A 90 1.51 4.03 22.45
N SER A 91 2.50 4.57 23.17
CA SER A 91 2.35 5.69 24.10
C SER A 91 1.89 6.98 23.40
N ILE A 92 2.21 7.13 22.11
CA ILE A 92 1.90 8.32 21.30
C ILE A 92 0.67 8.15 20.39
N GLY A 93 0.01 6.99 20.41
CA GLY A 93 -1.22 6.74 19.64
C GLY A 93 -1.03 6.58 18.12
N LEU A 94 0.19 6.26 17.67
CA LEU A 94 0.55 6.06 16.28
C LEU A 94 -0.18 4.88 15.62
N LEU A 95 -0.22 3.73 16.30
CA LEU A 95 -0.92 2.51 15.84
C LEU A 95 -2.44 2.67 15.83
N LYS A 96 -2.93 3.64 16.61
CA LYS A 96 -4.33 4.07 16.62
C LYS A 96 -4.62 5.17 15.60
N SER A 97 -3.60 5.75 14.97
CA SER A 97 -3.81 6.84 14.02
C SER A 97 -4.59 6.37 12.79
N THR A 98 -5.49 7.23 12.33
CA THR A 98 -6.27 6.98 11.12
C THR A 98 -5.36 6.73 9.92
N ARG A 99 -4.27 7.48 9.80
CA ARG A 99 -3.28 7.31 8.73
C ARG A 99 -2.71 5.90 8.74
N PHE A 100 -2.26 5.42 9.90
CA PHE A 100 -1.72 4.09 10.03
C PHE A 100 -2.74 3.02 9.63
N LYS A 101 -4.00 3.14 10.07
CA LYS A 101 -5.06 2.20 9.69
C LYS A 101 -5.32 2.16 8.18
N VAL A 102 -5.28 3.31 7.49
CA VAL A 102 -5.44 3.35 6.01
C VAL A 102 -4.32 2.59 5.32
N GLU A 103 -3.07 2.73 5.78
CA GLU A 103 -1.93 2.00 5.23
C GLU A 103 -2.00 0.51 5.55
N LEU A 104 -2.36 0.18 6.78
CA LEU A 104 -2.52 -1.20 7.23
C LEU A 104 -3.57 -1.95 6.41
N ALA A 105 -4.67 -1.28 6.04
CA ALA A 105 -5.68 -1.83 5.15
C ALA A 105 -5.09 -2.25 3.80
N GLY A 106 -4.22 -1.44 3.19
CA GLY A 106 -3.55 -1.80 1.94
C GLY A 106 -2.63 -3.01 2.06
N TYR A 107 -1.83 -3.09 3.13
CA TYR A 107 -0.97 -4.24 3.39
C TYR A 107 -1.79 -5.53 3.58
N LEU A 108 -2.90 -5.46 4.33
CA LEU A 108 -3.81 -6.59 4.48
C LEU A 108 -4.47 -6.96 3.16
N GLY A 109 -4.88 -5.99 2.34
CA GLY A 109 -5.40 -6.22 0.98
C GLY A 109 -4.43 -7.01 0.11
N ALA A 110 -3.16 -6.57 0.07
CA ALA A 110 -2.09 -7.28 -0.64
C ALA A 110 -1.81 -8.68 -0.05
N GLY A 111 -1.93 -8.84 1.28
CA GLY A 111 -1.81 -10.11 1.97
C GLY A 111 -2.93 -11.09 1.61
N ILE A 112 -4.17 -10.60 1.49
CA ILE A 112 -5.34 -11.37 1.06
C ILE A 112 -5.15 -11.88 -0.37
N ASP A 113 -4.73 -11.01 -1.29
CA ASP A 113 -4.51 -11.39 -2.70
C ASP A 113 -3.42 -12.45 -2.88
N LYS A 114 -2.50 -12.54 -1.92
CA LYS A 114 -1.42 -13.55 -1.88
C LYS A 114 -1.74 -14.74 -0.95
N CYS A 115 -2.98 -14.86 -0.49
CA CYS A 115 -3.46 -15.93 0.38
C CYS A 115 -2.71 -16.07 1.71
N LEU A 116 -2.14 -14.99 2.24
CA LEU A 116 -1.50 -15.01 3.56
C LEU A 116 -2.42 -14.58 4.69
N VAL A 117 -3.41 -13.76 4.37
CA VAL A 117 -4.38 -13.21 5.33
C VAL A 117 -5.76 -13.71 4.91
N THR A 118 -6.51 -14.25 5.88
CA THR A 118 -7.95 -14.53 5.69
C THR A 118 -8.74 -13.45 6.39
N TYR A 119 -9.25 -12.48 5.63
CA TYR A 119 -10.06 -11.38 6.14
C TYR A 119 -11.02 -10.87 5.05
N ASP A 120 -12.13 -10.24 5.44
CA ASP A 120 -13.05 -9.63 4.48
C ASP A 120 -12.42 -8.36 3.89
N LYS A 121 -11.95 -8.46 2.65
CA LYS A 121 -11.36 -7.36 1.89
C LYS A 121 -12.31 -6.17 1.75
N ASN A 122 -13.63 -6.38 1.75
CA ASN A 122 -14.60 -5.30 1.67
C ASN A 122 -14.63 -4.45 2.95
N VAL A 123 -14.35 -5.03 4.12
CA VAL A 123 -14.23 -4.25 5.37
C VAL A 123 -13.08 -3.26 5.25
N LEU A 124 -11.93 -3.70 4.71
CA LEU A 124 -10.78 -2.85 4.47
C LEU A 124 -11.10 -1.75 3.45
N ARG A 125 -11.78 -2.12 2.35
CA ARG A 125 -12.26 -1.18 1.34
C ARG A 125 -13.17 -0.12 1.93
N PHE A 126 -14.20 -0.51 2.68
CA PHE A 126 -15.16 0.43 3.28
C PHE A 126 -14.49 1.40 4.24
N PHE A 127 -13.45 0.96 4.94
CA PHE A 127 -12.64 1.87 5.74
C PHE A 127 -11.89 2.88 4.87
N VAL A 128 -11.20 2.42 3.83
CA VAL A 128 -10.38 3.27 2.93
C VAL A 128 -11.21 4.32 2.18
N VAL A 129 -12.39 3.97 1.67
CA VAL A 129 -13.21 4.89 0.87
C VAL A 129 -13.68 6.13 1.64
N ASN A 130 -13.76 6.05 2.97
CA ASN A 130 -14.15 7.18 3.83
C ASN A 130 -13.13 8.34 3.76
N TYR A 131 -11.92 8.10 3.26
CA TYR A 131 -10.83 9.07 3.25
C TYR A 131 -10.49 9.61 1.85
N LEU A 132 -11.29 9.27 0.83
CA LEU A 132 -11.08 9.73 -0.55
C LEU A 132 -11.30 11.24 -0.72
N GLU A 133 -12.13 11.83 0.14
CA GLU A 133 -12.45 13.27 0.16
C GLU A 133 -11.98 13.94 1.47
N ASP A 134 -11.02 13.32 2.18
CA ASP A 134 -10.45 13.88 3.40
C ASP A 134 -9.87 15.27 3.14
N ARG A 135 -9.92 16.20 4.10
CA ARG A 135 -9.37 17.55 3.94
C ARG A 135 -7.85 17.55 3.75
N ASN A 136 -7.16 16.61 4.39
CA ASN A 136 -5.73 16.42 4.26
C ASN A 136 -5.41 15.71 2.93
N ALA A 137 -4.70 16.41 2.04
CA ALA A 137 -4.30 15.87 0.73
C ALA A 137 -3.54 14.55 0.82
N ARG A 138 -2.76 14.37 1.88
CA ARG A 138 -1.94 13.18 2.06
C ARG A 138 -2.80 11.98 2.46
N MET A 139 -3.85 12.20 3.26
CA MET A 139 -4.86 11.18 3.53
C MET A 139 -5.58 10.74 2.26
N ARG A 140 -5.99 11.69 1.41
CA ARG A 140 -6.58 11.36 0.09
C ARG A 140 -5.65 10.51 -0.77
N ILE A 141 -4.37 10.89 -0.87
CA ILE A 141 -3.38 10.13 -1.65
C ILE A 141 -3.24 8.70 -1.13
N ALA A 142 -3.16 8.49 0.19
CA ALA A 142 -3.13 7.12 0.71
C ALA A 142 -4.41 6.36 0.45
N ALA A 143 -5.58 7.00 0.57
CA ALA A 143 -6.83 6.34 0.27
C ALA A 143 -6.87 5.89 -1.20
N ILE A 144 -6.53 6.78 -2.14
CA ILE A 144 -6.42 6.49 -3.57
C ILE A 144 -5.46 5.32 -3.81
N ARG A 145 -4.24 5.39 -3.27
CA ARG A 145 -3.24 4.34 -3.45
C ARG A 145 -3.71 3.00 -2.89
N ASN A 146 -4.29 3.00 -1.69
CA ASN A 146 -4.70 1.76 -1.03
C ASN A 146 -5.94 1.14 -1.68
N LEU A 147 -6.77 1.90 -2.39
CA LEU A 147 -7.80 1.33 -3.26
C LEU A 147 -7.23 0.39 -4.33
N GLY A 148 -5.98 0.55 -4.76
CA GLY A 148 -5.34 -0.45 -5.63
C GLY A 148 -5.25 -1.84 -4.99
N PHE A 149 -5.07 -1.90 -3.67
CA PHE A 149 -4.91 -3.15 -2.93
C PHE A 149 -6.19 -3.67 -2.32
N VAL A 150 -7.15 -2.82 -1.96
CA VAL A 150 -8.40 -3.24 -1.30
C VAL A 150 -9.65 -3.04 -2.16
N GLY A 151 -9.54 -2.23 -3.21
CA GLY A 151 -10.66 -1.84 -4.06
C GLY A 151 -11.13 -2.96 -4.98
N ASN A 152 -12.24 -2.69 -5.65
CA ASN A 152 -12.88 -3.59 -6.60
C ASN A 152 -13.51 -2.80 -7.76
N ASN A 153 -14.30 -3.47 -8.62
CA ASN A 153 -14.91 -2.85 -9.80
C ASN A 153 -15.80 -1.63 -9.50
N GLN A 154 -16.31 -1.48 -8.27
CA GLN A 154 -17.09 -0.32 -7.87
C GLN A 154 -16.24 0.97 -7.77
N ASP A 155 -14.92 0.85 -7.62
CA ASP A 155 -14.01 1.98 -7.42
C ASP A 155 -13.43 2.53 -8.73
N ILE A 156 -13.60 1.80 -9.84
CA ILE A 156 -13.04 2.14 -11.16
C ILE A 156 -13.49 3.53 -11.61
N GLU A 157 -14.77 3.86 -11.44
CA GLU A 157 -15.30 5.16 -11.87
C GLU A 157 -14.64 6.32 -11.10
N TYR A 158 -14.48 6.17 -9.80
CA TYR A 158 -13.82 7.17 -8.96
C TYR A 158 -12.36 7.35 -9.39
N LEU A 159 -11.60 6.26 -9.50
CA LEU A 159 -10.19 6.31 -9.91
C LEU A 159 -10.04 6.91 -11.31
N SER A 160 -10.92 6.57 -12.25
CA SER A 160 -10.96 7.15 -13.60
C SER A 160 -11.16 8.66 -13.57
N LYS A 161 -12.07 9.17 -12.71
CA LYS A 161 -12.26 10.62 -12.53
C LYS A 161 -11.00 11.29 -11.99
N VAL A 162 -10.28 10.64 -11.08
CA VAL A 162 -9.02 11.18 -10.55
C VAL A 162 -7.96 11.25 -11.64
N VAL A 163 -7.77 10.20 -12.45
CA VAL A 163 -6.84 10.20 -13.59
C VAL A 163 -7.15 11.35 -14.56
N LYS A 164 -8.42 11.53 -14.93
CA LYS A 164 -8.87 12.57 -15.87
C LYS A 164 -8.64 14.00 -15.39
N LYS A 165 -8.62 14.22 -14.07
CA LYS A 165 -8.32 15.55 -13.51
C LYS A 165 -6.87 15.95 -13.73
N GLN A 166 -5.98 15.01 -14.03
CA GLN A 166 -4.55 15.25 -14.34
C GLN A 166 -3.84 16.09 -13.27
N LEU A 167 -4.25 15.94 -12.00
CA LEU A 167 -3.56 16.55 -10.88
C LEU A 167 -2.26 15.77 -10.62
N GLU A 168 -1.15 16.49 -10.60
CA GLU A 168 0.20 15.94 -10.43
C GLU A 168 0.28 15.06 -9.16
N GLY A 169 0.87 13.87 -9.30
CA GLY A 169 0.97 12.85 -8.26
C GLY A 169 -0.33 12.05 -8.00
N TRP A 170 -1.50 12.69 -7.97
CA TRP A 170 -2.77 11.98 -7.66
C TRP A 170 -3.20 11.08 -8.81
N SER A 171 -3.03 11.57 -10.04
CA SER A 171 -3.43 10.86 -11.26
C SER A 171 -2.59 9.62 -11.50
N GLN A 172 -1.29 9.68 -11.19
CA GLN A 172 -0.38 8.53 -11.24
C GLN A 172 -0.77 7.46 -10.20
N HIS A 173 -1.06 7.86 -8.96
CA HIS A 173 -1.55 6.92 -7.94
C HIS A 173 -2.88 6.27 -8.34
N ALA A 174 -3.79 7.03 -8.94
CA ALA A 174 -5.06 6.48 -9.41
C ALA A 174 -4.88 5.50 -10.59
N ALA A 175 -4.00 5.82 -11.55
CA ALA A 175 -3.67 4.93 -12.66
C ALA A 175 -3.02 3.62 -12.16
N SER A 176 -2.06 3.68 -11.23
CA SER A 176 -1.52 2.47 -10.58
C SER A 176 -2.57 1.69 -9.81
N SER A 177 -3.53 2.36 -9.20
CA SER A 177 -4.58 1.67 -8.44
C SER A 177 -5.53 0.91 -9.36
N LEU A 178 -5.85 1.47 -10.54
CA LEU A 178 -6.57 0.75 -11.59
C LEU A 178 -5.80 -0.50 -12.04
N ASP A 179 -4.48 -0.39 -12.24
CA ASP A 179 -3.63 -1.52 -12.58
C ASP A 179 -3.68 -2.63 -11.50
N LEU A 180 -3.53 -2.24 -10.23
CA LEU A 180 -3.48 -3.15 -9.09
C LEU A 180 -4.81 -3.84 -8.77
N ILE A 181 -5.96 -3.20 -9.03
CA ILE A 181 -7.27 -3.87 -8.94
C ILE A 181 -7.30 -5.10 -9.86
N GLY A 182 -6.60 -5.04 -11.00
CA GLY A 182 -6.24 -6.22 -11.77
C GLY A 182 -7.41 -6.96 -12.42
N THR A 183 -8.62 -6.39 -12.45
CA THR A 183 -9.77 -6.95 -13.16
C THR A 183 -9.77 -6.55 -14.63
N LYS A 184 -10.48 -7.31 -15.47
CA LYS A 184 -10.62 -6.98 -16.89
C LYS A 184 -11.23 -5.59 -17.08
N GLU A 185 -12.20 -5.22 -16.25
CA GLU A 185 -12.85 -3.92 -16.28
C GLU A 185 -11.87 -2.80 -15.93
N SER A 186 -11.02 -3.00 -14.91
CA SER A 186 -10.05 -2.00 -14.46
C SER A 186 -8.93 -1.79 -15.48
N VAL A 187 -8.41 -2.87 -16.06
CA VAL A 187 -7.42 -2.80 -17.15
C VAL A 187 -8.02 -2.13 -18.39
N GLY A 188 -9.27 -2.46 -18.75
CA GLY A 188 -9.97 -1.81 -19.86
C GLY A 188 -10.16 -0.30 -19.63
N ALA A 189 -10.47 0.11 -18.40
CA ALA A 189 -10.54 1.52 -18.03
C ALA A 189 -9.17 2.20 -18.14
N LEU A 190 -8.10 1.55 -17.66
CA LEU A 190 -6.73 2.08 -17.74
C LEU A 190 -6.27 2.32 -19.18
N ILE A 191 -6.50 1.35 -20.08
CA ILE A 191 -6.19 1.48 -21.52
C ILE A 191 -6.99 2.63 -22.14
N LYS A 192 -8.29 2.71 -21.86
CA LYS A 192 -9.12 3.80 -22.39
C LYS A 192 -8.63 5.17 -21.91
N LEU A 193 -8.25 5.29 -20.65
CA LEU A 193 -7.76 6.54 -20.07
C LEU A 193 -6.42 6.96 -20.66
N HIS A 194 -5.57 5.99 -21.02
CA HIS A 194 -4.27 6.26 -21.64
C HIS A 194 -4.43 7.07 -22.93
N ASP A 195 -5.42 6.74 -23.77
CA ASP A 195 -5.76 7.49 -24.99
C ASP A 195 -6.37 8.88 -24.72
N GLU A 196 -6.94 9.11 -23.52
CA GLU A 196 -7.63 10.36 -23.16
C GLU A 196 -6.73 11.37 -22.42
N VAL A 197 -5.60 10.93 -21.86
CA VAL A 197 -4.68 11.78 -21.09
C VAL A 197 -3.81 12.61 -22.03
N THR A 198 -3.66 13.90 -21.70
CA THR A 198 -2.88 14.87 -22.49
C THR A 198 -1.57 15.28 -21.81
N ASP A 199 -1.49 15.14 -20.49
CA ASP A 199 -0.28 15.42 -19.72
C ASP A 199 0.83 14.43 -20.11
N PRO A 200 1.97 14.89 -20.65
CA PRO A 200 3.01 14.00 -21.16
C PRO A 200 3.60 13.08 -20.08
N ALA A 201 3.78 13.58 -18.85
CA ALA A 201 4.37 12.80 -17.78
C ALA A 201 3.44 11.66 -17.30
N LEU A 202 2.13 11.94 -17.21
CA LEU A 202 1.13 10.93 -16.91
C LEU A 202 0.94 9.96 -18.08
N HIS A 203 0.99 10.43 -19.33
CA HIS A 203 0.93 9.58 -20.50
C HIS A 203 2.10 8.59 -20.53
N ASP A 204 3.34 9.05 -20.40
CA ASP A 204 4.55 8.21 -20.34
C ASP A 204 4.50 7.20 -19.18
N PHE A 205 3.98 7.65 -18.03
CA PHE A 205 3.77 6.77 -16.88
C PHE A 205 2.75 5.67 -17.19
N MET A 206 1.61 6.04 -17.77
CA MET A 206 0.55 5.09 -18.13
C MET A 206 1.01 4.14 -19.23
N ASP A 207 1.78 4.59 -20.22
CA ASP A 207 2.46 3.76 -21.22
C ASP A 207 3.32 2.68 -20.54
N SER A 208 4.10 3.07 -19.53
CA SER A 208 4.97 2.13 -18.81
C SER A 208 4.18 1.00 -18.15
N ILE A 209 2.96 1.28 -17.70
CA ILE A 209 2.05 0.31 -17.08
C ILE A 209 1.31 -0.50 -18.16
N THR A 210 0.67 0.16 -19.12
CA THR A 210 -0.20 -0.49 -20.12
C THR A 210 0.57 -1.35 -21.11
N SER A 211 1.87 -1.07 -21.33
CA SER A 211 2.73 -1.85 -22.23
C SER A 211 2.76 -3.34 -21.88
N GLN A 212 2.53 -3.71 -20.60
CA GLN A 212 2.50 -5.10 -20.16
C GLN A 212 1.27 -5.89 -20.67
N TYR A 213 0.23 -5.20 -21.13
CA TYR A 213 -1.02 -5.79 -21.62
C TYR A 213 -1.09 -5.93 -23.15
N SER A 214 -0.05 -5.51 -23.87
CA SER A 214 0.04 -5.57 -25.34
C SER A 214 -0.11 -6.96 -25.95
N ASN A 215 0.06 -8.03 -25.15
CA ASN A 215 -0.10 -9.43 -25.56
C ASN A 215 -1.33 -10.12 -24.93
N GLY A 216 -2.30 -9.35 -24.41
CA GLY A 216 -3.49 -9.85 -23.72
C GLY A 216 -3.40 -9.74 -22.20
N VAL A 217 -4.56 -9.74 -21.53
CA VAL A 217 -4.65 -9.54 -20.07
C VAL A 217 -4.44 -10.88 -19.36
N LYS A 218 -3.29 -11.05 -18.71
CA LYS A 218 -3.06 -12.15 -17.77
C LYS A 218 -3.46 -11.70 -16.37
N LEU A 219 -4.71 -11.99 -15.99
CA LEU A 219 -5.23 -11.67 -14.67
C LEU A 219 -4.43 -12.44 -13.60
N ALA A 220 -4.18 -11.80 -12.45
CA ALA A 220 -3.62 -12.48 -11.30
C ALA A 220 -4.58 -13.60 -10.85
N SER A 221 -4.04 -14.77 -10.52
CA SER A 221 -4.84 -15.89 -10.02
C SER A 221 -5.42 -15.53 -8.66
N SER A 222 -6.76 -15.47 -8.57
CA SER A 222 -7.46 -15.41 -7.29
C SER A 222 -7.17 -16.66 -6.45
N CYS A 223 -7.03 -16.50 -5.14
CA CYS A 223 -6.90 -17.62 -4.21
C CYS A 223 -8.07 -18.61 -4.38
N ASN A 224 -7.81 -19.82 -4.85
CA ASN A 224 -8.74 -20.93 -4.69
C ASN A 224 -8.63 -21.43 -3.25
N LEU A 225 -9.38 -20.82 -2.32
CA LEU A 225 -9.55 -21.33 -0.96
C LEU A 225 -10.54 -22.53 -0.91
N SER A 226 -10.55 -23.37 -1.94
CA SER A 226 -11.13 -24.70 -1.90
C SER A 226 -9.99 -25.69 -1.65
N ASN A 227 -9.70 -25.94 -0.37
CA ASN A 227 -9.02 -27.12 0.20
C ASN A 227 -8.19 -26.70 1.43
N ASN A 228 -8.84 -26.69 2.59
CA ASN A 228 -8.30 -27.18 3.86
C ASN A 228 -9.45 -27.36 4.84
#